data_AF-A0A844U712-F1
#
_entry.id   AF-A0A844U712-F1
#
_cell.length_a   1.000
_cell.length_b   1.000
_cell.length_c   1.000
_cell.angle_alpha   90.00
_cell.angle_beta   90.00
_cell.angle_gamma   90.00
#
_symmetry.space_group_name_H-M   'P 1'
#
loop_
_entity.id
_entity.type
_entity.pdbx_description
1 polymer ?
#
loop_
_entity_poly.entity_id
_entity_poly.type
_entity_poly.pdbx_seq_one_letter_code
_entity_poly.pdbx_strand_id
1 'polypeptide(L)'
;MNKIKNSIKQLAVVLLLLICSTVWAQNEKSVGTRITDKTTNKELTSTAILDLDSSTRGFHMPRMNTTQRDQLAARLMADESTGIETTGMVIFNTSNDCIEYWHASTGKWRSLCGSLPPAKFDFITGCENIKPSGGFTIEGIPAPSWQQGFALDPTKHFLQIEVYVSQIGTYSISADSGNGYFFSAEGQFQAIGNYTIYLKGRGMPKKGHPQSSGEKDKLKFTFNGLPSKKCNVGYDVTIIPAFLKFQINKATYPALGKYYFNEDMSEAAGNKIDLLVNVDVIGTAKITAKNDELGLHFFAEKEFTLDGPKQPVTLLPVAGHVKPLKNDLESYELTFEVDGVPLKDIDVTINEAKASVKVEPTTVAYDATQVNFGSEPLYRGTAINARNTITVPVKVVSPGITKLKLTNAEGVEFVSESQTFVRNKANPDQTVSVLFNANVNGIQMPSSPTSYPP
;
A
#
# COMPACT_ATOMS: atom_id res chain seq x y z
N MET A 1 -102.72 51.53 51.27
CA MET A 1 -102.31 50.48 50.30
C MET A 1 -101.41 50.96 49.14
N ASN A 2 -101.42 52.22 48.72
CA ASN A 2 -100.60 52.67 47.57
C ASN A 2 -99.10 52.88 47.83
N LYS A 3 -98.68 53.29 49.05
CA LYS A 3 -97.24 53.47 49.36
C LYS A 3 -96.46 52.14 49.35
N ILE A 4 -97.05 51.07 49.86
CA ILE A 4 -96.43 49.74 49.92
C ILE A 4 -96.19 49.17 48.51
N LYS A 5 -97.12 49.37 47.57
CA LYS A 5 -96.97 48.93 46.18
C LYS A 5 -95.83 49.65 45.43
N ASN A 6 -95.56 50.92 45.73
CA ASN A 6 -94.44 51.64 45.11
C ASN A 6 -93.08 51.22 45.68
N SER A 7 -92.99 50.97 46.99
CA SER A 7 -91.76 50.47 47.61
C SER A 7 -91.38 49.07 47.12
N ILE A 8 -92.36 48.19 46.87
CA ILE A 8 -92.11 46.86 46.30
C ILE A 8 -91.63 46.94 44.84
N LYS A 9 -92.16 47.88 44.04
CA LYS A 9 -91.67 48.11 42.68
C LYS A 9 -90.24 48.67 42.65
N GLN A 10 -89.90 49.58 43.55
CA GLN A 10 -88.54 50.11 43.66
C GLN A 10 -87.56 49.03 44.16
N LEU A 11 -87.96 48.19 45.11
CA LEU A 11 -87.16 47.07 45.58
C LEU A 11 -86.94 46.02 44.47
N ALA A 12 -87.96 45.73 43.66
CA ALA A 12 -87.85 44.82 42.52
C ALA A 12 -86.90 45.37 41.43
N VAL A 13 -86.92 46.68 41.16
CA VAL A 13 -86.00 47.31 40.20
C VAL A 13 -84.56 47.32 40.72
N VAL A 14 -84.35 47.59 42.02
CA VAL A 14 -83.03 47.52 42.65
C VAL A 14 -82.50 46.09 42.66
N LEU A 15 -83.35 45.10 42.94
CA LEU A 15 -82.96 43.68 42.90
C LEU A 15 -82.65 43.23 41.47
N LEU A 16 -83.41 43.68 40.46
CA LEU A 16 -83.15 43.40 39.05
C LEU A 16 -81.81 44.01 38.58
N LEU A 17 -81.47 45.21 39.07
CA LEU A 17 -80.18 45.86 38.79
C LEU A 17 -79.00 45.18 39.51
N LEU A 18 -79.21 44.65 40.72
CA LEU A 18 -78.22 43.87 41.48
C LEU A 18 -77.99 42.46 40.91
N ILE A 19 -78.99 41.87 40.25
CA ILE A 19 -78.86 40.58 39.55
C ILE A 19 -78.20 40.78 38.16
N CYS A 20 -78.31 41.98 37.58
CA CYS A 20 -77.67 42.31 36.30
C CYS A 20 -76.17 42.65 36.44
N SER A 21 -75.69 42.98 37.65
CA SER A 21 -74.28 43.28 37.89
C SER A 21 -73.40 42.07 38.23
N THR A 22 -73.95 40.87 38.43
CA THR A 22 -73.18 39.64 38.75
C THR A 22 -72.90 38.73 37.55
N VAL A 23 -73.16 39.18 36.31
CA VAL A 23 -72.70 38.49 35.10
C VAL A 23 -71.54 39.25 34.46
N TRP A 24 -70.46 39.43 35.23
CA TRP A 24 -69.13 39.59 34.67
C TRP A 24 -68.33 38.35 35.03
N ALA A 25 -68.70 37.21 34.43
CA ALA A 25 -67.71 36.16 34.21
C ALA A 25 -66.71 36.71 33.18
N GLN A 26 -65.76 37.52 33.64
CA GLN A 26 -64.50 37.67 32.92
C GLN A 26 -63.83 36.30 33.02
N ASN A 27 -64.13 35.41 32.06
CA ASN A 27 -63.15 34.43 31.67
C ASN A 27 -61.92 35.25 31.30
N GLU A 28 -60.90 35.25 32.16
CA GLU A 28 -59.58 35.69 31.75
C GLU A 28 -59.25 34.89 30.50
N LYS A 29 -59.42 35.53 29.33
CA LYS A 29 -58.98 34.96 28.07
C LYS A 29 -57.49 34.81 28.23
N SER A 30 -57.07 33.56 28.42
CA SER A 30 -55.69 33.14 28.29
C SER A 30 -55.06 33.92 27.13
N VAL A 31 -54.02 34.71 27.41
CA VAL A 31 -53.46 35.72 26.48
C VAL A 31 -52.64 35.07 25.35
N GLY A 32 -52.86 33.79 25.08
CA GLY A 32 -52.15 33.01 24.08
C GLY A 32 -53.01 31.88 23.51
N THR A 33 -52.47 31.22 22.49
CA THR A 33 -53.11 30.11 21.78
C THR A 33 -52.25 28.86 21.92
N ARG A 34 -52.85 27.77 22.44
CA ARG A 34 -52.23 26.44 22.38
C ARG A 34 -52.75 25.71 21.17
N ILE A 35 -51.85 25.20 20.33
CA ILE A 35 -52.17 24.27 19.24
C ILE A 35 -51.64 22.90 19.64
N THR A 36 -52.53 21.94 19.81
CA THR A 36 -52.19 20.57 20.21
C THR A 36 -52.97 19.53 19.41
N ASP A 37 -52.34 18.37 19.17
CA ASP A 37 -52.99 17.16 18.62
C ASP A 37 -53.57 16.26 19.73
N LYS A 38 -53.60 16.76 20.98
CA LYS A 38 -54.08 16.07 22.19
C LYS A 38 -53.24 14.85 22.60
N THR A 39 -52.00 14.75 22.12
CA THR A 39 -51.09 13.67 22.54
C THR A 39 -50.44 13.90 23.91
N THR A 40 -50.58 15.12 24.45
CA THR A 40 -50.00 15.54 25.73
C THR A 40 -51.04 16.28 26.57
N ASN A 41 -51.04 16.02 27.89
CA ASN A 41 -51.92 16.69 28.84
C ASN A 41 -51.17 17.80 29.58
N LYS A 42 -51.02 18.96 28.92
CA LYS A 42 -50.25 20.13 29.40
C LYS A 42 -51.12 21.39 29.32
N GLU A 43 -51.05 22.28 30.31
CA GLU A 43 -51.71 23.59 30.25
C GLU A 43 -50.96 24.58 29.33
N LEU A 44 -51.65 25.62 28.85
CA LEU A 44 -50.97 26.70 28.10
C LEU A 44 -49.91 27.35 29.01
N THR A 45 -48.68 27.48 28.50
CA THR A 45 -47.63 28.19 29.23
C THR A 45 -47.94 29.69 29.36
N SER A 46 -47.68 30.27 30.53
CA SER A 46 -47.90 31.71 30.80
C SER A 46 -46.87 32.62 30.11
N THR A 47 -45.84 32.04 29.48
CA THR A 47 -44.74 32.79 28.86
C THR A 47 -44.76 32.79 27.33
N ALA A 48 -45.70 32.10 26.69
CA ALA A 48 -45.80 32.05 25.23
C ALA A 48 -47.20 32.46 24.73
N ILE A 49 -47.22 33.36 23.76
CA ILE A 49 -48.45 33.72 23.03
C ILE A 49 -48.89 32.59 22.09
N LEU A 50 -47.95 31.76 21.62
CA LEU A 50 -48.21 30.56 20.81
C LEU A 50 -47.46 29.36 21.41
N ASP A 51 -48.20 28.36 21.92
CA ASP A 51 -47.65 27.09 22.42
C ASP A 51 -48.01 25.96 21.44
N LEU A 52 -47.01 25.36 20.80
CA LEU A 52 -47.18 24.22 19.90
C LEU A 52 -46.80 22.95 20.65
N ASP A 53 -47.78 22.09 20.90
CA ASP A 53 -47.61 20.95 21.79
C ASP A 53 -48.13 19.65 21.16
N SER A 54 -47.20 18.82 20.73
CA SER A 54 -47.48 17.57 20.04
C SER A 54 -46.25 16.65 20.14
N SER A 55 -46.47 15.37 20.39
CA SER A 55 -45.40 14.34 20.35
C SER A 55 -45.30 13.63 18.99
N THR A 56 -46.20 13.91 18.05
CA THR A 56 -46.27 13.19 16.76
C THR A 56 -46.14 14.09 15.51
N ARG A 57 -46.22 15.40 15.69
CA ARG A 57 -46.17 16.43 14.64
C ARG A 57 -45.21 17.55 15.02
N GLY A 58 -44.53 18.11 14.01
CA GLY A 58 -43.64 19.26 14.17
C GLY A 58 -44.24 20.57 13.63
N PHE A 59 -43.50 21.68 13.80
CA PHE A 59 -43.85 22.97 13.23
C PHE A 59 -43.20 23.15 11.85
N HIS A 60 -44.03 23.19 10.81
CA HIS A 60 -43.57 23.46 9.45
C HIS A 60 -43.50 24.97 9.23
N MET A 61 -42.35 25.56 9.58
CA MET A 61 -42.14 27.01 9.57
C MET A 61 -42.19 27.61 8.13
N PRO A 62 -42.43 28.93 7.98
CA PRO A 62 -42.39 29.59 6.68
C PRO A 62 -41.08 29.33 5.93
N ARG A 63 -41.19 28.89 4.68
CA ARG A 63 -40.05 28.47 3.85
C ARG A 63 -39.80 29.45 2.73
N MET A 64 -38.53 29.77 2.49
CA MET A 64 -38.10 30.64 1.40
C MET A 64 -36.68 30.28 0.96
N ASN A 65 -36.30 30.56 -0.27
CA ASN A 65 -34.92 30.42 -0.71
C ASN A 65 -34.11 31.71 -0.38
N THR A 66 -32.78 31.65 -0.52
CA THR A 66 -31.87 32.78 -0.25
C THR A 66 -32.30 34.07 -0.94
N THR A 67 -32.75 34.00 -2.20
CA THR A 67 -33.17 35.19 -2.97
C THR A 67 -34.44 35.83 -2.39
N GLN A 68 -35.46 35.03 -2.09
CA GLN A 68 -36.71 35.50 -1.49
C GLN A 68 -36.46 36.09 -0.08
N ARG A 69 -35.57 35.46 0.68
CA ARG A 69 -35.12 35.88 2.01
C ARG A 69 -34.37 37.22 1.95
N ASP A 70 -33.53 37.44 0.94
CA ASP A 70 -32.83 38.71 0.71
C ASP A 70 -33.79 39.84 0.28
N GLN A 71 -34.79 39.52 -0.54
CA GLN A 71 -35.86 40.47 -0.89
C GLN A 71 -36.70 40.87 0.34
N LEU A 72 -36.94 39.93 1.26
CA LEU A 72 -37.58 40.24 2.53
C LEU A 72 -36.70 41.16 3.40
N ALA A 73 -35.40 40.87 3.51
CA ALA A 73 -34.46 41.74 4.22
C ALA A 73 -34.47 43.17 3.66
N ALA A 74 -34.45 43.32 2.34
CA ALA A 74 -34.51 44.64 1.70
C ALA A 74 -35.78 45.42 2.08
N ARG A 75 -36.93 44.74 2.17
CA ARG A 75 -38.19 45.36 2.60
C ARG A 75 -38.16 45.76 4.08
N LEU A 76 -37.63 44.90 4.94
CA LEU A 76 -37.49 45.17 6.39
C LEU A 76 -36.53 46.34 6.64
N MET A 77 -35.54 46.56 5.78
CA MET A 77 -34.60 47.68 5.90
C MET A 77 -35.11 48.98 5.24
N ALA A 78 -36.12 48.90 4.37
CA ALA A 78 -36.70 50.09 3.73
C ALA A 78 -37.52 50.93 4.72
N ASP A 79 -38.02 50.31 5.79
CA ASP A 79 -38.68 50.97 6.92
C ASP A 79 -38.02 50.49 8.22
N GLU A 80 -37.14 51.33 8.76
CA GLU A 80 -36.33 51.03 9.95
C GLU A 80 -37.20 50.63 11.16
N SER A 81 -38.41 51.20 11.30
CA SER A 81 -39.33 50.86 12.38
C SER A 81 -39.82 49.42 12.26
N THR A 82 -40.23 49.00 11.06
CA THR A 82 -40.65 47.61 10.80
C THR A 82 -39.50 46.62 10.93
N GLY A 83 -38.28 47.01 10.53
CA GLY A 83 -37.08 46.19 10.71
C GLY A 83 -36.76 45.91 12.18
N ILE A 84 -36.96 46.90 13.06
CA ILE A 84 -36.75 46.77 14.51
C ILE A 84 -37.85 45.91 15.15
N GLU A 85 -39.12 46.18 14.86
CA GLU A 85 -40.27 45.44 15.42
C GLU A 85 -40.29 43.96 15.03
N THR A 86 -39.66 43.61 13.90
CA THR A 86 -39.58 42.23 13.40
C THR A 86 -38.32 41.48 13.84
N THR A 87 -37.50 42.05 14.73
CA THR A 87 -36.34 41.34 15.28
C THR A 87 -36.77 40.00 15.90
N GLY A 88 -36.03 38.93 15.61
CA GLY A 88 -36.40 37.57 16.03
C GLY A 88 -37.37 36.85 15.10
N MET A 89 -37.79 37.44 13.96
CA MET A 89 -38.53 36.72 12.91
C MET A 89 -37.75 35.49 12.44
N VAL A 90 -38.41 34.33 12.33
CA VAL A 90 -37.78 33.05 11.97
C VAL A 90 -38.31 32.51 10.63
N ILE A 91 -37.41 31.99 9.80
CA ILE A 91 -37.73 31.33 8.52
C ILE A 91 -36.87 30.07 8.35
N PHE A 92 -37.33 29.14 7.49
CA PHE A 92 -36.49 28.06 6.96
C PHE A 92 -35.96 28.44 5.58
N ASN A 93 -34.64 28.59 5.47
CA ASN A 93 -34.00 28.85 4.19
C ASN A 93 -33.75 27.54 3.44
N THR A 94 -34.50 27.33 2.36
CA THR A 94 -34.43 26.08 1.57
C THR A 94 -33.16 25.96 0.73
N SER A 95 -32.39 27.05 0.56
CA SER A 95 -31.15 27.01 -0.22
C SER A 95 -29.96 26.48 0.59
N ASN A 96 -29.98 26.62 1.92
CA ASN A 96 -28.94 26.13 2.81
C ASN A 96 -29.47 25.17 3.90
N ASP A 97 -30.73 24.74 3.76
CA ASP A 97 -31.43 23.79 4.64
C ASP A 97 -31.41 24.20 6.12
N CYS A 98 -31.57 25.49 6.39
CA CYS A 98 -31.32 26.05 7.72
C CYS A 98 -32.38 26.98 8.26
N ILE A 99 -32.55 26.94 9.58
CA ILE A 99 -33.35 27.91 10.32
C ILE A 99 -32.55 29.21 10.44
N GLU A 100 -33.13 30.31 9.97
CA GLU A 100 -32.55 31.64 10.07
C GLU A 100 -33.48 32.57 10.86
N TYR A 101 -32.91 33.51 11.63
CA TYR A 101 -33.66 34.56 12.30
C TYR A 101 -33.17 35.96 11.92
N TRP A 102 -34.09 36.93 11.83
CA TRP A 102 -33.79 38.32 11.55
C TRP A 102 -33.19 39.00 12.79
N HIS A 103 -32.01 39.62 12.63
CA HIS A 103 -31.34 40.35 13.68
C HIS A 103 -31.24 41.83 13.31
N ALA A 104 -32.23 42.60 13.75
CA ALA A 104 -32.46 43.98 13.34
C ALA A 104 -31.24 44.90 13.60
N SER A 105 -30.60 44.77 14.76
CA SER A 105 -29.44 45.59 15.14
C SER A 105 -28.22 45.40 14.22
N THR A 106 -28.17 44.32 13.45
CA THR A 106 -27.11 44.12 12.44
C THR A 106 -27.62 44.15 11.00
N GLY A 107 -28.93 44.36 10.79
CA GLY A 107 -29.57 44.34 9.47
C GLY A 107 -29.34 43.04 8.70
N LYS A 108 -29.25 41.90 9.40
CA LYS A 108 -28.81 40.62 8.82
C LYS A 108 -29.60 39.44 9.36
N TRP A 109 -29.83 38.47 8.48
CA TRP A 109 -30.26 37.14 8.88
C TRP A 109 -29.10 36.38 9.53
N ARG A 110 -29.41 35.64 10.59
CA ARG A 110 -28.49 34.79 11.34
C ARG A 110 -28.94 33.34 11.26
N SER A 111 -28.02 32.43 10.95
CA SER A 111 -28.32 30.99 10.91
C SER A 111 -28.18 30.36 12.29
N LEU A 112 -29.15 29.53 12.67
CA LEU A 112 -29.13 28.72 13.90
C LEU A 112 -28.44 27.37 13.70
N CYS A 113 -28.11 26.98 12.47
CA CYS A 113 -27.45 25.71 12.19
C CYS A 113 -25.96 25.68 12.56
N GLY A 114 -25.34 26.79 12.93
CA GLY A 114 -23.92 26.86 13.31
C GLY A 114 -22.91 26.64 12.17
N SER A 115 -23.33 26.19 10.98
CA SER A 115 -22.44 26.11 9.82
C SER A 115 -22.29 27.49 9.19
N LEU A 116 -21.06 28.02 9.23
CA LEU A 116 -20.71 29.19 8.42
C LEU A 116 -21.06 28.90 6.95
N PRO A 117 -21.55 29.89 6.18
CA PRO A 117 -21.83 29.70 4.76
C PRO A 117 -20.57 29.26 4.00
N PRO A 118 -20.67 28.69 2.79
CA PRO A 118 -19.49 28.41 1.99
C PRO A 118 -18.66 29.68 1.78
N ALA A 119 -17.36 29.59 2.04
CA ALA A 119 -16.43 30.69 1.83
C ALA A 119 -16.31 31.04 0.34
N LYS A 120 -16.02 32.30 0.04
CA LYS A 120 -15.63 32.74 -1.31
C LYS A 120 -14.15 33.05 -1.33
N PHE A 121 -13.38 32.26 -2.08
CA PHE A 121 -11.94 32.38 -2.19
C PHE A 121 -11.46 31.83 -3.53
N ASP A 122 -10.29 32.27 -3.97
CA ASP A 122 -9.57 31.70 -5.11
C ASP A 122 -8.05 31.91 -4.91
N PHE A 123 -7.22 31.38 -5.80
CA PHE A 123 -5.79 31.66 -5.81
C PHE A 123 -5.52 33.17 -5.91
N ILE A 124 -4.41 33.62 -5.31
CA ILE A 124 -3.99 35.03 -5.40
C ILE A 124 -3.52 35.36 -6.82
N THR A 125 -2.57 34.58 -7.35
CA THR A 125 -1.90 34.84 -8.64
C THR A 125 -2.13 33.74 -9.69
N GLY A 126 -2.57 32.54 -9.28
CA GLY A 126 -2.79 31.39 -10.16
C GLY A 126 -2.06 30.14 -9.68
N CYS A 127 -1.78 29.19 -10.58
CA CYS A 127 -1.12 27.92 -10.24
C CYS A 127 0.40 28.05 -9.98
N GLU A 128 1.00 29.20 -10.28
CA GLU A 128 2.47 29.35 -10.39
C GLU A 128 3.21 29.25 -9.05
N ASN A 129 2.54 29.63 -7.96
CA ASN A 129 3.12 29.66 -6.61
C ASN A 129 2.82 28.39 -5.80
N ILE A 130 2.32 27.33 -6.44
CA ILE A 130 2.06 26.05 -5.77
C ILE A 130 3.41 25.40 -5.46
N LYS A 131 3.62 25.06 -4.18
CA LYS A 131 4.85 24.41 -3.69
C LYS A 131 4.54 22.97 -3.30
N PRO A 132 4.83 21.99 -4.14
CA PRO A 132 4.73 20.58 -3.78
C PRO A 132 5.84 20.19 -2.79
N SER A 133 5.58 19.16 -1.99
CA SER A 133 6.50 18.63 -0.98
C SER A 133 6.49 17.09 -0.96
N GLY A 134 7.58 16.53 -0.45
CA GLY A 134 7.72 15.11 -0.11
C GLY A 134 7.92 14.15 -1.29
N GLY A 135 8.10 14.65 -2.51
CA GLY A 135 8.53 13.80 -3.63
C GLY A 135 10.04 13.57 -3.66
N PHE A 136 10.46 12.76 -4.63
CA PHE A 136 11.85 12.41 -4.89
C PHE A 136 12.62 13.58 -5.50
N THR A 137 13.90 13.64 -5.16
CA THR A 137 14.89 14.49 -5.81
C THR A 137 15.85 13.59 -6.56
N ILE A 138 15.80 13.65 -7.90
CA ILE A 138 16.67 12.88 -8.79
C ILE A 138 17.38 13.89 -9.68
N GLU A 139 18.70 13.76 -9.84
CA GLU A 139 19.48 14.63 -10.71
C GLU A 139 18.94 14.59 -12.15
N GLY A 140 18.71 15.77 -12.74
CA GLY A 140 18.13 15.91 -14.09
C GLY A 140 16.60 15.79 -14.18
N ILE A 141 15.90 15.51 -13.08
CA ILE A 141 14.42 15.46 -13.03
C ILE A 141 13.89 16.61 -12.15
N PRO A 142 12.86 17.36 -12.58
CA PRO A 142 12.26 18.41 -11.76
C PRO A 142 11.76 17.87 -10.40
N ALA A 143 12.28 18.43 -9.32
CA ALA A 143 11.89 18.05 -7.96
C ALA A 143 10.81 18.99 -7.40
N PRO A 144 9.96 18.50 -6.49
CA PRO A 144 9.74 17.10 -6.14
C PRO A 144 8.94 16.35 -7.23
N SER A 145 9.31 15.09 -7.50
CA SER A 145 8.56 14.17 -8.37
C SER A 145 7.92 13.04 -7.55
N TRP A 146 6.76 12.53 -7.96
CA TRP A 146 6.17 11.31 -7.38
C TRP A 146 6.23 10.15 -8.37
N GLN A 147 5.94 8.93 -7.94
CA GLN A 147 6.17 7.74 -8.75
C GLN A 147 4.92 6.90 -8.95
N GLN A 148 4.80 6.36 -10.17
CA GLN A 148 3.82 5.33 -10.50
C GLN A 148 3.95 4.14 -9.56
N GLY A 149 2.83 3.65 -9.04
CA GLY A 149 2.82 2.45 -8.21
C GLY A 149 3.03 2.70 -6.72
N PHE A 150 3.38 3.93 -6.30
CA PHE A 150 3.59 4.25 -4.90
C PHE A 150 2.46 5.12 -4.34
N ALA A 151 1.83 4.67 -3.26
CA ALA A 151 0.80 5.42 -2.58
C ALA A 151 1.37 6.71 -1.97
N LEU A 152 0.62 7.80 -2.04
CA LEU A 152 1.02 9.05 -1.41
C LEU A 152 0.80 8.99 0.10
N ASP A 153 1.81 9.41 0.87
CA ASP A 153 1.75 9.56 2.31
C ASP A 153 1.24 10.97 2.66
N PRO A 154 0.04 11.14 3.27
CA PRO A 154 -0.54 12.44 3.60
C PRO A 154 0.28 13.31 4.55
N THR A 155 1.26 12.72 5.24
CA THR A 155 2.16 13.43 6.17
C THR A 155 3.39 14.01 5.48
N LYS A 156 3.80 13.42 4.35
CA LYS A 156 4.99 13.82 3.59
C LYS A 156 4.62 14.53 2.30
N HIS A 157 3.61 14.02 1.59
CA HIS A 157 3.22 14.47 0.27
C HIS A 157 2.08 15.47 0.38
N PHE A 158 2.37 16.74 0.19
CA PHE A 158 1.38 17.80 0.25
C PHE A 158 1.69 18.93 -0.73
N LEU A 159 0.66 19.70 -1.09
CA LEU A 159 0.77 20.93 -1.87
C LEU A 159 0.51 22.11 -0.95
N GLN A 160 1.48 23.02 -0.85
CA GLN A 160 1.25 24.33 -0.25
C GLN A 160 0.72 25.30 -1.30
N ILE A 161 -0.45 25.87 -1.03
CA ILE A 161 -1.12 26.85 -1.90
C ILE A 161 -1.42 28.15 -1.14
N GLU A 162 -1.51 29.26 -1.87
CA GLU A 162 -1.87 30.57 -1.34
C GLU A 162 -3.18 31.05 -1.95
N VAL A 163 -4.16 31.38 -1.10
CA VAL A 163 -5.49 31.81 -1.51
C VAL A 163 -5.87 33.14 -0.86
N TYR A 164 -6.70 33.92 -1.55
CA TYR A 164 -7.33 35.11 -0.98
C TYR A 164 -8.81 34.82 -0.66
N VAL A 165 -9.19 35.05 0.59
CA VAL A 165 -10.55 34.83 1.09
C VAL A 165 -11.30 36.16 1.09
N SER A 166 -12.36 36.25 0.31
CA SER A 166 -13.24 37.43 0.17
C SER A 166 -14.52 37.33 1.00
N GLN A 167 -14.89 36.12 1.45
CA GLN A 167 -16.03 35.88 2.34
C GLN A 167 -15.69 34.75 3.31
N ILE A 168 -15.85 35.00 4.61
CA ILE A 168 -15.69 33.99 5.66
C ILE A 168 -16.66 32.81 5.45
N GLY A 169 -16.25 31.62 5.88
CA GLY A 169 -17.03 30.42 5.59
C GLY A 169 -16.29 29.10 5.77
N THR A 170 -16.99 28.00 5.55
CA THR A 170 -16.35 26.68 5.38
C THR A 170 -15.75 26.56 3.97
N TYR A 171 -14.70 25.76 3.85
CA TYR A 171 -14.08 25.46 2.56
C TYR A 171 -13.80 23.96 2.42
N SER A 172 -13.90 23.49 1.17
CA SER A 172 -13.36 22.21 0.72
C SER A 172 -12.59 22.46 -0.57
N ILE A 173 -11.35 21.98 -0.62
CA ILE A 173 -10.44 22.13 -1.76
C ILE A 173 -10.00 20.74 -2.18
N SER A 174 -10.10 20.47 -3.48
CA SER A 174 -9.55 19.25 -4.08
C SER A 174 -8.77 19.57 -5.36
N ALA A 175 -7.72 18.79 -5.60
CA ALA A 175 -6.93 18.81 -6.82
C ALA A 175 -6.78 17.37 -7.33
N ASP A 176 -7.44 17.05 -8.43
CA ASP A 176 -7.47 15.70 -9.01
C ASP A 176 -6.51 15.61 -10.19
N SER A 177 -5.71 14.53 -10.26
CA SER A 177 -4.75 14.31 -11.36
C SER A 177 -5.33 13.58 -12.56
N GLY A 178 -6.47 12.91 -12.40
CA GLY A 178 -7.00 11.92 -13.35
C GLY A 178 -6.22 10.61 -13.38
N ASN A 179 -5.13 10.50 -12.62
CA ASN A 179 -4.18 9.39 -12.64
C ASN A 179 -4.18 8.59 -11.32
N GLY A 180 -5.29 8.59 -10.59
CA GLY A 180 -5.47 7.75 -9.39
C GLY A 180 -4.93 8.31 -8.07
N TYR A 181 -4.46 9.56 -8.07
CA TYR A 181 -4.10 10.29 -6.86
C TYR A 181 -4.70 11.69 -6.86
N PHE A 182 -4.86 12.28 -5.68
CA PHE A 182 -5.44 13.60 -5.52
C PHE A 182 -4.92 14.28 -4.25
N PHE A 183 -5.13 15.58 -4.16
CA PHE A 183 -4.82 16.38 -2.97
C PHE A 183 -6.08 17.04 -2.45
N SER A 184 -6.26 17.08 -1.13
CA SER A 184 -7.43 17.76 -0.54
C SER A 184 -7.16 18.40 0.83
N ALA A 185 -7.96 19.43 1.13
CA ALA A 185 -8.05 20.04 2.44
C ALA A 185 -9.45 20.60 2.68
N GLU A 186 -9.89 20.56 3.94
CA GLU A 186 -11.18 21.09 4.38
C GLU A 186 -10.99 21.88 5.67
N GLY A 187 -11.83 22.88 5.88
CA GLY A 187 -11.76 23.71 7.08
C GLY A 187 -12.71 24.90 7.05
N GLN A 188 -12.37 25.94 7.80
CA GLN A 188 -13.12 27.19 7.85
C GLN A 188 -12.20 28.41 7.91
N PHE A 189 -12.59 29.48 7.24
CA PHE A 189 -11.97 30.80 7.36
C PHE A 189 -12.79 31.66 8.31
N GLN A 190 -12.14 32.18 9.33
CA GLN A 190 -12.75 33.05 10.35
C GLN A 190 -12.53 34.55 10.05
N ALA A 191 -11.64 34.88 9.11
CA ALA A 191 -11.39 36.25 8.68
C ALA A 191 -11.16 36.32 7.16
N ILE A 192 -11.28 37.54 6.63
CA ILE A 192 -10.93 37.88 5.25
C ILE A 192 -9.42 38.12 5.20
N GLY A 193 -8.75 37.64 4.16
CA GLY A 193 -7.31 37.82 4.00
C GLY A 193 -6.63 36.74 3.18
N ASN A 194 -5.30 36.77 3.18
CA ASN A 194 -4.47 35.77 2.53
C ASN A 194 -4.24 34.58 3.47
N TYR A 195 -4.39 33.37 2.95
CA TYR A 195 -4.18 32.13 3.70
C TYR A 195 -3.26 31.19 2.95
N THR A 196 -2.39 30.52 3.69
CA THR A 196 -1.59 29.39 3.22
C THR A 196 -2.26 28.09 3.63
N ILE A 197 -2.51 27.21 2.67
CA ILE A 197 -3.22 25.95 2.88
C ILE A 197 -2.35 24.79 2.40
N TYR A 198 -2.32 23.71 3.17
CA TYR A 198 -1.62 22.48 2.83
C TYR A 198 -2.64 21.42 2.42
N LEU A 199 -2.68 21.10 1.12
CA LEU A 199 -3.51 20.02 0.59
C LEU A 199 -2.76 18.70 0.77
N LYS A 200 -3.38 17.73 1.45
CA LYS A 200 -2.75 16.43 1.74
C LYS A 200 -2.95 15.47 0.59
N GLY A 201 -1.87 14.84 0.14
CA GLY A 201 -1.89 13.87 -0.96
C GLY A 201 -2.42 12.51 -0.53
N ARG A 202 -3.24 11.89 -1.37
CA ARG A 202 -3.80 10.54 -1.20
C ARG A 202 -3.88 9.83 -2.55
N GLY A 203 -4.04 8.51 -2.48
CA GLY A 203 -4.11 7.66 -3.68
C GLY A 203 -2.74 7.28 -4.21
N MET A 204 -2.70 6.72 -5.41
CA MET A 204 -1.51 6.11 -5.99
C MET A 204 -1.48 6.40 -7.50
N PRO A 205 -0.41 7.02 -8.03
CA PRO A 205 -0.31 7.27 -9.46
C PRO A 205 -0.32 5.96 -10.25
N LYS A 206 -1.21 5.86 -11.26
CA LYS A 206 -1.41 4.64 -12.06
C LYS A 206 -0.50 4.54 -13.27
N LYS A 207 -0.15 5.68 -13.88
CA LYS A 207 0.74 5.82 -15.04
C LYS A 207 1.85 6.81 -14.70
N GLY A 208 3.11 6.49 -14.99
CA GLY A 208 4.18 7.49 -15.02
C GLY A 208 4.61 7.80 -16.44
N HIS A 209 5.37 8.88 -16.60
CA HIS A 209 5.76 9.41 -17.90
C HIS A 209 7.28 9.34 -18.10
N PRO A 210 7.77 8.74 -19.20
CA PRO A 210 9.19 8.80 -19.54
C PRO A 210 9.65 10.25 -19.62
N GLN A 211 10.78 10.59 -18.97
CA GLN A 211 11.23 11.98 -18.90
C GLN A 211 11.56 12.59 -20.27
N SER A 212 11.94 11.76 -21.24
CA SER A 212 12.15 12.15 -22.64
C SER A 212 10.89 12.66 -23.35
N SER A 213 9.70 12.31 -22.86
CA SER A 213 8.43 12.70 -23.49
C SER A 213 7.97 14.13 -23.13
N GLY A 214 8.45 14.66 -21.99
CA GLY A 214 7.95 15.91 -21.42
C GLY A 214 6.50 15.87 -20.91
N GLU A 215 5.82 14.70 -20.97
CA GLU A 215 4.45 14.53 -20.46
C GLU A 215 4.42 14.67 -18.93
N LYS A 216 3.41 15.37 -18.42
CA LYS A 216 3.19 15.64 -17.00
C LYS A 216 1.71 15.47 -16.67
N ASP A 217 1.42 15.12 -15.42
CA ASP A 217 0.05 15.09 -14.92
C ASP A 217 -0.43 16.50 -14.63
N LYS A 218 -1.71 16.77 -14.94
CA LYS A 218 -2.35 18.07 -14.69
C LYS A 218 -3.31 17.98 -13.52
N LEU A 219 -2.94 18.58 -12.40
CA LEU A 219 -3.83 18.74 -11.25
C LEU A 219 -4.87 19.81 -11.51
N LYS A 220 -6.15 19.43 -11.52
CA LYS A 220 -7.28 20.34 -11.71
C LYS A 220 -7.90 20.68 -10.36
N PHE A 221 -7.91 21.98 -10.03
CA PHE A 221 -8.38 22.47 -8.73
C PHE A 221 -9.86 22.82 -8.75
N THR A 222 -10.56 22.37 -7.71
CA THR A 222 -11.94 22.76 -7.41
C THR A 222 -12.04 23.30 -5.99
N PHE A 223 -12.66 24.47 -5.85
CA PHE A 223 -12.95 25.15 -4.59
C PHE A 223 -14.45 25.09 -4.34
N ASN A 224 -14.85 24.42 -3.25
CA ASN A 224 -16.25 24.14 -2.91
C ASN A 224 -17.02 23.47 -4.08
N GLY A 225 -16.35 22.53 -4.76
CA GLY A 225 -16.91 21.80 -5.92
C GLY A 225 -16.93 22.58 -7.24
N LEU A 226 -16.50 23.85 -7.25
CA LEU A 226 -16.43 24.67 -8.47
C LEU A 226 -14.98 24.79 -8.97
N PRO A 227 -14.71 24.70 -10.29
CA PRO A 227 -13.37 24.91 -10.83
C PRO A 227 -12.80 26.28 -10.44
N SER A 228 -11.50 26.33 -10.10
CA SER A 228 -10.81 27.59 -9.86
C SER A 228 -10.83 28.48 -11.11
N LYS A 229 -11.13 29.77 -10.94
CA LYS A 229 -11.10 30.74 -12.04
C LYS A 229 -9.69 31.21 -12.35
N LYS A 230 -8.80 31.16 -11.36
CA LYS A 230 -7.41 31.63 -11.43
C LYS A 230 -6.42 30.53 -11.84
N CYS A 231 -6.77 29.26 -11.64
CA CYS A 231 -5.95 28.10 -12.01
C CYS A 231 -6.76 27.16 -12.92
N ASN A 232 -7.16 27.65 -14.08
CA ASN A 232 -8.01 26.93 -15.03
C ASN A 232 -7.25 25.88 -15.87
N VAL A 233 -5.95 26.10 -16.12
CA VAL A 233 -5.08 25.19 -16.88
C VAL A 233 -4.55 24.02 -16.04
N GLY A 234 -4.68 24.11 -14.71
CA GLY A 234 -4.15 23.14 -13.76
C GLY A 234 -2.66 23.32 -13.46
N TYR A 235 -2.15 22.52 -12.51
CA TYR A 235 -0.74 22.51 -12.11
C TYR A 235 -0.07 21.24 -12.61
N ASP A 236 1.08 21.40 -13.26
CA ASP A 236 1.84 20.27 -13.80
C ASP A 236 2.65 19.57 -12.70
N VAL A 237 2.50 18.26 -12.64
CA VAL A 237 3.22 17.38 -11.71
C VAL A 237 3.97 16.32 -12.51
N THR A 238 5.24 16.14 -12.19
CA THR A 238 6.03 15.07 -12.77
C THR A 238 5.75 13.76 -12.02
N ILE A 239 5.26 12.76 -12.76
CA ILE A 239 5.16 11.38 -12.29
C ILE A 239 6.20 10.54 -13.02
N ILE A 240 7.21 10.07 -12.29
CA ILE A 240 8.18 9.13 -12.84
C ILE A 240 7.55 7.73 -12.99
N PRO A 241 7.85 6.97 -14.05
CA PRO A 241 7.33 5.61 -14.22
C PRO A 241 7.89 4.67 -13.15
N ALA A 242 7.29 3.48 -13.07
CA ALA A 242 7.84 2.38 -12.30
C ALA A 242 9.09 1.83 -13.01
N PHE A 243 10.20 2.57 -12.97
CA PHE A 243 11.49 2.10 -13.45
C PHE A 243 12.44 1.96 -12.27
N LEU A 244 12.87 0.73 -12.03
CA LEU A 244 13.88 0.40 -11.04
C LEU A 244 15.27 0.62 -11.68
N LYS A 245 16.07 1.50 -11.09
CA LYS A 245 17.50 1.62 -11.42
C LYS A 245 18.28 1.10 -10.22
N PHE A 246 18.99 0.01 -10.41
CA PHE A 246 19.80 -0.57 -9.35
C PHE A 246 21.10 -1.14 -9.89
N GLN A 247 22.06 -1.35 -9.00
CA GLN A 247 23.35 -1.94 -9.33
C GLN A 247 23.57 -3.14 -8.42
N ILE A 248 23.90 -4.29 -9.01
CA ILE A 248 24.44 -5.41 -8.24
C ILE A 248 25.94 -5.14 -8.09
N ASN A 249 26.39 -5.05 -6.83
CA ASN A 249 27.78 -4.71 -6.53
C ASN A 249 28.75 -5.73 -7.16
N LYS A 250 29.93 -5.25 -7.59
CA LYS A 250 30.99 -6.12 -8.15
C LYS A 250 31.47 -7.10 -7.09
N ALA A 251 30.96 -8.32 -7.14
CA ALA A 251 31.34 -9.43 -6.26
C ALA A 251 31.00 -10.77 -6.92
N THR A 252 31.70 -11.81 -6.49
CA THR A 252 31.24 -13.18 -6.68
C THR A 252 30.34 -13.52 -5.50
N TYR A 253 29.09 -13.91 -5.78
CA TYR A 253 28.08 -14.30 -4.80
C TYR A 253 27.97 -15.83 -4.74
N PRO A 254 28.66 -16.50 -3.80
CA PRO A 254 28.59 -17.94 -3.69
C PRO A 254 27.22 -18.37 -3.17
N ALA A 255 26.66 -19.41 -3.76
CA ALA A 255 25.49 -20.07 -3.22
C ALA A 255 25.85 -20.78 -1.92
N LEU A 256 25.09 -20.49 -0.87
CA LEU A 256 25.22 -21.07 0.45
C LEU A 256 24.55 -22.44 0.49
N GLY A 257 24.97 -23.30 1.41
CA GLY A 257 24.49 -24.68 1.52
C GLY A 257 25.34 -25.68 0.74
N LYS A 258 25.03 -26.97 0.89
CA LYS A 258 25.68 -28.06 0.13
C LYS A 258 24.81 -28.47 -1.05
N TYR A 259 25.44 -28.75 -2.18
CA TYR A 259 24.77 -29.14 -3.41
C TYR A 259 25.31 -30.49 -3.85
N TYR A 260 24.43 -31.45 -4.10
CA TYR A 260 24.81 -32.80 -4.50
C TYR A 260 24.14 -33.14 -5.83
N PHE A 261 24.84 -33.87 -6.69
CA PHE A 261 24.30 -34.31 -7.97
C PHE A 261 22.96 -35.04 -7.79
N ASN A 262 21.96 -34.62 -8.57
CA ASN A 262 20.60 -35.16 -8.61
C ASN A 262 19.86 -35.19 -7.26
N GLU A 263 20.29 -34.39 -6.28
CA GLU A 263 19.55 -34.17 -5.04
C GLU A 263 18.88 -32.80 -5.04
N ASP A 264 17.67 -32.74 -4.49
CA ASP A 264 16.92 -31.48 -4.34
C ASP A 264 17.62 -30.54 -3.36
N MET A 265 17.91 -29.31 -3.82
CA MET A 265 18.23 -28.18 -2.96
C MET A 265 16.94 -27.60 -2.34
N SER A 266 17.03 -27.04 -1.14
CA SER A 266 15.88 -26.40 -0.48
C SER A 266 16.30 -25.29 0.48
N GLU A 267 15.39 -24.36 0.75
CA GLU A 267 15.59 -23.33 1.79
C GLU A 267 15.83 -23.96 3.16
N ALA A 268 15.09 -25.02 3.51
CA ALA A 268 15.25 -25.75 4.78
C ALA A 268 16.64 -26.39 4.94
N ALA A 269 17.29 -26.76 3.83
CA ALA A 269 18.67 -27.25 3.81
C ALA A 269 19.72 -26.11 3.79
N GLY A 270 19.28 -24.85 3.86
CA GLY A 270 20.14 -23.67 3.84
C GLY A 270 20.62 -23.25 2.45
N ASN A 271 20.04 -23.80 1.38
CA ASN A 271 20.40 -23.44 0.01
C ASN A 271 19.80 -22.08 -0.35
N LYS A 272 20.67 -21.08 -0.58
CA LYS A 272 20.28 -19.70 -0.94
C LYS A 272 21.45 -18.93 -1.52
N ILE A 273 21.18 -17.78 -2.14
CA ILE A 273 22.20 -16.80 -2.53
C ILE A 273 21.88 -15.47 -1.86
N ASP A 274 22.79 -14.96 -1.03
CA ASP A 274 22.65 -13.63 -0.42
C ASP A 274 23.46 -12.61 -1.24
N LEU A 275 22.79 -11.57 -1.75
CA LEU A 275 23.41 -10.51 -2.55
C LEU A 275 23.07 -9.12 -2.04
N LEU A 276 23.91 -8.14 -2.42
CA LEU A 276 23.78 -6.74 -2.00
C LEU A 276 23.55 -5.84 -3.21
N VAL A 277 22.43 -5.13 -3.19
CA VAL A 277 21.99 -4.22 -4.26
C VAL A 277 22.13 -2.77 -3.83
N ASN A 278 22.68 -1.91 -4.68
CA ASN A 278 22.55 -0.45 -4.53
C ASN A 278 21.36 0.02 -5.35
N VAL A 279 20.47 0.79 -4.76
CA VAL A 279 19.23 1.24 -5.39
C VAL A 279 19.36 2.73 -5.69
N ASP A 280 19.36 3.07 -6.98
CA ASP A 280 19.41 4.46 -7.45
C ASP A 280 17.98 5.02 -7.63
N VAL A 281 17.02 4.16 -8.00
CA VAL A 281 15.58 4.48 -8.09
C VAL A 281 14.78 3.34 -7.48
N ILE A 282 13.83 3.66 -6.58
CA ILE A 282 12.98 2.68 -5.90
C ILE A 282 12.05 1.96 -6.86
N GLY A 283 11.59 0.77 -6.47
CA GLY A 283 10.70 -0.05 -7.30
C GLY A 283 10.68 -1.49 -6.83
N THR A 284 9.96 -2.35 -7.55
CA THR A 284 9.98 -3.80 -7.32
C THR A 284 10.83 -4.45 -8.42
N ALA A 285 11.66 -5.43 -8.07
CA ALA A 285 12.25 -6.32 -9.08
C ALA A 285 12.16 -7.78 -8.66
N LYS A 286 12.01 -8.62 -9.69
CA LYS A 286 12.26 -10.05 -9.62
C LYS A 286 13.68 -10.35 -10.10
N ILE A 287 14.57 -10.69 -9.18
CA ILE A 287 15.95 -11.09 -9.47
C ILE A 287 16.00 -12.61 -9.56
N THR A 288 16.54 -13.13 -10.65
CA THR A 288 16.75 -14.56 -10.88
C THR A 288 18.24 -14.83 -11.07
N ALA A 289 18.78 -15.90 -10.48
CA ALA A 289 20.10 -16.44 -10.79
C ALA A 289 19.93 -17.87 -11.31
N LYS A 290 20.37 -18.16 -12.52
CA LYS A 290 20.14 -19.47 -13.15
C LYS A 290 21.35 -20.05 -13.86
N ASN A 291 21.40 -21.36 -13.90
CA ASN A 291 22.21 -22.13 -14.83
C ASN A 291 21.36 -23.31 -15.33
N ASP A 292 20.85 -23.19 -16.55
CA ASP A 292 19.95 -24.18 -17.16
C ASP A 292 20.64 -25.52 -17.40
N GLU A 293 21.93 -25.52 -17.76
CA GLU A 293 22.69 -26.75 -17.96
C GLU A 293 22.94 -27.52 -16.65
N LEU A 294 23.12 -26.78 -15.55
CA LEU A 294 23.25 -27.34 -14.22
C LEU A 294 21.89 -27.72 -13.63
N GLY A 295 20.79 -27.17 -14.16
CA GLY A 295 19.42 -27.40 -13.67
C GLY A 295 19.07 -26.63 -12.39
N LEU A 296 19.80 -25.55 -12.07
CA LEU A 296 19.63 -24.78 -10.83
C LEU A 296 19.17 -23.35 -11.06
N HIS A 297 18.06 -22.98 -10.45
CA HIS A 297 17.52 -21.62 -10.46
C HIS A 297 17.23 -21.13 -9.04
N PHE A 298 17.56 -19.86 -8.79
CA PHE A 298 17.21 -19.13 -7.56
C PHE A 298 16.47 -17.85 -7.94
N PHE A 299 15.52 -17.42 -7.11
CA PHE A 299 14.81 -16.16 -7.33
C PHE A 299 14.46 -15.43 -6.04
N ALA A 300 14.27 -14.12 -6.15
CA ALA A 300 13.59 -13.31 -5.16
C ALA A 300 12.81 -12.20 -5.85
N GLU A 301 11.72 -11.78 -5.23
CA GLU A 301 10.99 -10.57 -5.59
C GLU A 301 11.01 -9.64 -4.40
N LYS A 302 11.42 -8.38 -4.59
CA LYS A 302 11.60 -7.42 -3.50
C LYS A 302 11.22 -6.01 -3.94
N GLU A 303 10.52 -5.30 -3.06
CA GLU A 303 10.36 -3.85 -3.10
C GLU A 303 11.61 -3.18 -2.50
N PHE A 304 12.25 -2.33 -3.31
CA PHE A 304 13.44 -1.58 -2.95
C PHE A 304 13.07 -0.15 -2.55
N THR A 305 13.63 0.35 -1.43
CA THR A 305 13.44 1.73 -0.94
C THR A 305 14.73 2.55 -1.12
N LEU A 306 14.77 3.82 -0.69
CA LEU A 306 16.01 4.63 -0.67
C LEU A 306 16.81 4.46 0.64
N ASP A 307 16.52 3.42 1.43
CA ASP A 307 17.20 3.17 2.71
C ASP A 307 18.64 2.66 2.52
N GLY A 308 19.52 3.59 2.15
CA GLY A 308 20.96 3.43 2.12
C GLY A 308 21.54 2.58 0.99
N PRO A 309 22.86 2.70 0.73
CA PRO A 309 23.56 1.81 -0.18
C PRO A 309 23.61 0.38 0.41
N LYS A 310 23.52 -0.65 -0.44
CA LYS A 310 23.66 -2.08 -0.11
C LYS A 310 22.47 -2.73 0.62
N GLN A 311 21.29 -2.70 0.00
CA GLN A 311 20.15 -3.47 0.48
C GLN A 311 20.35 -4.98 0.28
N PRO A 312 20.14 -5.82 1.32
CA PRO A 312 20.29 -7.26 1.19
C PRO A 312 19.10 -7.90 0.47
N VAL A 313 19.39 -8.86 -0.41
CA VAL A 313 18.41 -9.69 -1.12
C VAL A 313 18.83 -11.14 -0.98
N THR A 314 17.91 -12.01 -0.60
CA THR A 314 18.14 -13.46 -0.48
C THR A 314 17.35 -14.17 -1.57
N LEU A 315 18.06 -14.80 -2.52
CA LEU A 315 17.47 -15.62 -3.56
C LEU A 315 17.25 -17.05 -3.05
N LEU A 316 16.05 -17.58 -3.26
CA LEU A 316 15.62 -18.89 -2.80
C LEU A 316 15.45 -19.87 -3.98
N PRO A 317 15.58 -21.19 -3.75
CA PRO A 317 15.40 -22.20 -4.79
C PRO A 317 14.05 -22.14 -5.52
N VAL A 318 14.06 -22.29 -6.84
CA VAL A 318 12.85 -22.35 -7.68
C VAL A 318 12.42 -23.80 -7.89
N ALA A 319 11.17 -24.12 -7.57
CA ALA A 319 10.61 -25.45 -7.80
C ALA A 319 10.78 -25.90 -9.28
N GLY A 320 11.16 -27.17 -9.48
CA GLY A 320 11.44 -27.75 -10.79
C GLY A 320 12.88 -27.55 -11.30
N HIS A 321 13.65 -26.63 -10.70
CA HIS A 321 15.05 -26.34 -11.04
C HIS A 321 15.93 -26.37 -9.79
N VAL A 322 15.82 -27.48 -9.04
CA VAL A 322 16.45 -27.65 -7.72
C VAL A 322 17.50 -28.77 -7.70
N LYS A 323 17.74 -29.45 -8.82
CA LYS A 323 18.62 -30.63 -8.89
C LYS A 323 19.84 -30.34 -9.75
N PRO A 324 21.06 -30.35 -9.19
CA PRO A 324 22.28 -30.25 -9.98
C PRO A 324 22.42 -31.45 -10.93
N LEU A 325 22.61 -31.19 -12.21
CA LEU A 325 22.73 -32.21 -13.26
C LEU A 325 24.18 -32.52 -13.65
N LYS A 326 25.15 -31.78 -13.10
CA LYS A 326 26.58 -31.92 -13.36
C LYS A 326 27.37 -31.73 -12.06
N ASN A 327 28.52 -32.40 -11.92
CA ASN A 327 29.47 -32.20 -10.82
C ASN A 327 30.94 -32.41 -11.24
N ASP A 328 31.23 -32.11 -12.50
CA ASP A 328 32.52 -32.25 -13.18
C ASP A 328 33.42 -31.01 -13.10
N LEU A 329 32.91 -29.86 -12.61
CA LEU A 329 33.68 -28.62 -12.44
C LEU A 329 33.84 -28.26 -10.97
N GLU A 330 34.91 -27.53 -10.65
CA GLU A 330 35.14 -27.00 -9.29
C GLU A 330 34.04 -26.01 -8.86
N SER A 331 33.46 -25.29 -9.81
CA SER A 331 32.39 -24.32 -9.61
C SER A 331 31.65 -24.04 -10.92
N TYR A 332 30.35 -23.80 -10.82
CA TYR A 332 29.49 -23.40 -11.94
C TYR A 332 29.03 -21.97 -11.76
N GLU A 333 29.08 -21.18 -12.83
CA GLU A 333 28.56 -19.81 -12.84
C GLU A 333 27.04 -19.80 -13.05
N LEU A 334 26.34 -18.88 -12.39
CA LEU A 334 24.92 -18.61 -12.60
C LEU A 334 24.77 -17.21 -13.19
N THR A 335 23.96 -17.11 -14.24
CA THR A 335 23.62 -15.85 -14.89
C THR A 335 22.49 -15.17 -14.13
N PHE A 336 22.64 -13.88 -13.85
CA PHE A 336 21.57 -13.08 -13.27
C PHE A 336 20.63 -12.52 -14.35
N GLU A 337 19.35 -12.47 -14.04
CA GLU A 337 18.28 -11.85 -14.84
C GLU A 337 17.37 -11.01 -13.95
N VAL A 338 16.79 -9.95 -14.51
CA VAL A 338 15.80 -9.10 -13.83
C VAL A 338 14.54 -9.07 -14.66
N ASP A 339 13.41 -9.42 -14.06
CA ASP A 339 12.10 -9.48 -14.70
C ASP A 339 12.11 -10.26 -16.03
N GLY A 340 12.99 -11.26 -16.14
CA GLY A 340 13.16 -12.10 -17.34
C GLY A 340 13.99 -11.47 -18.45
N VAL A 341 14.53 -10.26 -18.26
CA VAL A 341 15.42 -9.61 -19.22
C VAL A 341 16.87 -9.81 -18.76
N PRO A 342 17.77 -10.24 -19.68
CA PRO A 342 19.19 -10.28 -19.39
C PRO A 342 19.68 -8.89 -18.98
N LEU A 343 20.32 -8.81 -17.84
CA LEU A 343 20.75 -7.55 -17.23
C LEU A 343 21.73 -6.71 -18.09
N LYS A 344 22.38 -7.32 -19.09
CA LYS A 344 23.21 -6.63 -20.09
C LYS A 344 22.41 -5.70 -21.03
N ASP A 345 21.09 -5.80 -21.03
CA ASP A 345 20.19 -5.14 -21.98
C ASP A 345 19.27 -4.08 -21.33
N ILE A 346 19.55 -3.61 -20.10
CA ILE A 346 18.71 -2.68 -19.31
C ILE A 346 19.55 -1.61 -18.61
N ASP A 347 18.95 -0.48 -18.18
CA ASP A 347 19.46 0.52 -17.21
C ASP A 347 19.76 -0.05 -15.80
N VAL A 348 20.21 -1.30 -15.70
CA VAL A 348 20.64 -1.99 -14.47
C VAL A 348 22.10 -2.38 -14.64
N THR A 349 23.01 -1.71 -13.93
CA THR A 349 24.44 -2.00 -14.07
C THR A 349 24.82 -3.24 -13.26
N ILE A 350 25.09 -4.36 -13.93
CA ILE A 350 25.91 -5.42 -13.34
C ILE A 350 27.36 -4.99 -13.47
N ASN A 351 27.99 -4.58 -12.38
CA ASN A 351 29.43 -4.34 -12.36
C ASN A 351 30.21 -5.68 -12.39
N GLU A 352 30.00 -6.53 -13.40
CA GLU A 352 30.58 -7.88 -13.53
C GLU A 352 30.25 -8.86 -12.38
N ALA A 353 29.16 -8.61 -11.63
CA ALA A 353 28.69 -9.52 -10.59
C ALA A 353 28.35 -10.90 -11.17
N LYS A 354 28.79 -11.95 -10.46
CA LYS A 354 28.56 -13.36 -10.83
C LYS A 354 28.05 -14.11 -9.63
N ALA A 355 27.08 -15.00 -9.82
CA ALA A 355 26.75 -16.01 -8.83
C ALA A 355 27.51 -17.30 -9.15
N SER A 356 27.87 -18.07 -8.14
CA SER A 356 28.54 -19.36 -8.34
C SER A 356 28.02 -20.43 -7.39
N VAL A 357 27.96 -21.66 -7.87
CA VAL A 357 27.58 -22.84 -7.09
C VAL A 357 28.69 -23.88 -7.20
N LYS A 358 29.14 -24.39 -6.04
CA LYS A 358 29.97 -25.59 -5.97
C LYS A 358 29.09 -26.81 -5.74
N VAL A 359 29.13 -27.77 -6.66
CA VAL A 359 28.53 -29.09 -6.46
C VAL A 359 29.58 -30.01 -5.84
N GLU A 360 29.21 -30.71 -4.77
CA GLU A 360 30.12 -31.58 -4.04
C GLU A 360 30.63 -32.71 -4.95
N PRO A 361 31.94 -33.01 -4.92
CA PRO A 361 32.52 -34.08 -5.72
C PRO A 361 31.94 -35.44 -5.30
N THR A 362 31.83 -36.35 -6.25
CA THR A 362 31.39 -37.73 -5.98
C THR A 362 32.36 -38.42 -5.03
N THR A 363 31.87 -38.94 -3.91
CA THR A 363 32.67 -39.67 -2.93
C THR A 363 31.97 -40.95 -2.51
N VAL A 364 32.75 -42.01 -2.32
CA VAL A 364 32.24 -43.31 -1.90
C VAL A 364 33.06 -43.82 -0.72
N ALA A 365 32.43 -44.62 0.14
CA ALA A 365 33.09 -45.38 1.19
C ALA A 365 32.94 -46.86 0.88
N TYR A 366 33.88 -47.70 1.32
CA TYR A 366 33.79 -49.14 1.14
C TYR A 366 34.39 -49.87 2.35
N ASP A 367 33.95 -51.10 2.56
CA ASP A 367 34.53 -52.02 3.54
C ASP A 367 35.50 -52.97 2.81
N ALA A 368 36.77 -52.90 3.18
CA ALA A 368 37.82 -53.72 2.58
C ALA A 368 37.59 -55.23 2.77
N THR A 369 36.82 -55.64 3.78
CA THR A 369 36.50 -57.05 4.04
C THR A 369 35.46 -57.62 3.06
N GLN A 370 34.70 -56.76 2.38
CA GLN A 370 33.63 -57.13 1.46
C GLN A 370 34.07 -57.10 -0.01
N VAL A 371 35.35 -56.86 -0.27
CA VAL A 371 35.92 -56.85 -1.63
C VAL A 371 35.95 -58.27 -2.20
N ASN A 372 35.38 -58.45 -3.38
CA ASN A 372 35.35 -59.72 -4.07
C ASN A 372 36.32 -59.71 -5.27
N PHE A 373 37.34 -60.56 -5.21
CA PHE A 373 38.29 -60.75 -6.30
C PHE A 373 37.74 -61.77 -7.31
N GLY A 374 37.86 -61.47 -8.61
CA GLY A 374 37.41 -62.37 -9.67
C GLY A 374 38.11 -63.73 -9.64
N SER A 375 37.56 -64.70 -10.36
CA SER A 375 38.04 -66.08 -10.38
C SER A 375 39.32 -66.29 -11.20
N GLU A 376 39.76 -65.30 -11.98
CA GLU A 376 40.99 -65.41 -12.77
C GLU A 376 42.21 -65.33 -11.84
N PRO A 377 43.03 -66.38 -11.75
CA PRO A 377 44.18 -66.41 -10.86
C PRO A 377 45.23 -65.38 -11.27
N LEU A 378 45.88 -64.80 -10.27
CA LEU A 378 46.99 -63.86 -10.45
C LEU A 378 48.32 -64.58 -10.18
N TYR A 379 49.11 -64.81 -11.22
CA TYR A 379 50.42 -65.43 -11.11
C TYR A 379 51.54 -64.38 -11.11
N ARG A 380 52.55 -64.57 -10.26
CA ARG A 380 53.72 -63.68 -10.21
C ARG A 380 54.45 -63.63 -11.55
N GLY A 381 54.95 -62.45 -11.92
CA GLY A 381 55.68 -62.23 -13.18
C GLY A 381 54.83 -62.39 -14.44
N THR A 382 53.52 -62.62 -14.32
CA THR A 382 52.61 -62.66 -15.47
C THR A 382 51.94 -61.30 -15.67
N ALA A 383 51.65 -60.98 -16.92
CA ALA A 383 50.88 -59.78 -17.26
C ALA A 383 49.44 -59.93 -16.79
N ILE A 384 48.89 -58.87 -16.20
CA ILE A 384 47.46 -58.80 -15.92
C ILE A 384 46.67 -58.77 -17.24
N ASN A 385 45.50 -59.39 -17.27
CA ASN A 385 44.65 -59.45 -18.45
C ASN A 385 43.20 -59.00 -18.14
N ALA A 386 42.39 -58.83 -19.18
CA ALA A 386 41.03 -58.31 -19.06
C ALA A 386 40.07 -59.19 -18.23
N ARG A 387 40.42 -60.46 -17.94
CA ARG A 387 39.64 -61.35 -17.07
C ARG A 387 39.94 -61.15 -15.59
N ASN A 388 41.00 -60.41 -15.24
CA ASN A 388 41.26 -60.03 -13.86
C ASN A 388 40.33 -58.86 -13.50
N THR A 389 39.39 -59.11 -12.60
CA THR A 389 38.38 -58.13 -12.16
C THR A 389 38.30 -58.07 -10.64
N ILE A 390 37.89 -56.92 -10.10
CA ILE A 390 37.58 -56.73 -8.69
C ILE A 390 36.18 -56.15 -8.59
N THR A 391 35.33 -56.71 -7.72
CA THR A 391 34.03 -56.13 -7.39
C THR A 391 34.06 -55.57 -5.98
N VAL A 392 33.74 -54.29 -5.83
CA VAL A 392 33.69 -53.62 -4.51
C VAL A 392 32.27 -53.13 -4.25
N PRO A 393 31.62 -53.58 -3.17
CA PRO A 393 30.41 -52.93 -2.66
C PRO A 393 30.79 -51.57 -2.07
N VAL A 394 30.31 -50.48 -2.68
CA VAL A 394 30.57 -49.12 -2.21
C VAL A 394 29.31 -48.46 -1.67
N LYS A 395 29.41 -47.82 -0.51
CA LYS A 395 28.41 -46.89 0.03
C LYS A 395 28.61 -45.54 -0.62
N VAL A 396 27.56 -45.01 -1.25
CA VAL A 396 27.61 -43.68 -1.87
C VAL A 396 27.55 -42.62 -0.77
N VAL A 397 28.67 -41.93 -0.54
CA VAL A 397 28.71 -40.73 0.29
C VAL A 397 28.18 -39.61 -0.58
N SER A 398 28.95 -38.85 -1.35
CA SER A 398 28.38 -37.86 -2.27
C SER A 398 28.00 -38.48 -3.63
N PRO A 399 26.76 -38.30 -4.13
CA PRO A 399 26.35 -38.81 -5.44
C PRO A 399 27.04 -38.07 -6.59
N GLY A 400 27.01 -38.67 -7.78
CA GLY A 400 27.51 -38.08 -9.01
C GLY A 400 27.86 -39.09 -10.10
N ILE A 401 28.42 -38.61 -11.21
CA ILE A 401 28.81 -39.46 -12.34
C ILE A 401 30.33 -39.47 -12.41
N THR A 402 30.94 -40.64 -12.19
CA THR A 402 32.40 -40.75 -12.23
C THR A 402 32.87 -42.17 -12.54
N LYS A 403 34.19 -42.31 -12.75
CA LYS A 403 34.91 -43.58 -12.73
C LYS A 403 35.64 -43.70 -11.41
N LEU A 404 35.72 -44.91 -10.87
CA LEU A 404 36.54 -45.21 -9.71
C LEU A 404 37.82 -45.93 -10.17
N LYS A 405 38.89 -45.70 -9.43
CA LYS A 405 40.19 -46.32 -9.68
C LYS A 405 40.73 -46.92 -8.39
N LEU A 406 41.23 -48.15 -8.48
CA LEU A 406 42.00 -48.82 -7.44
C LEU A 406 43.45 -48.91 -7.91
N THR A 407 44.40 -48.64 -7.02
CA THR A 407 45.83 -48.74 -7.31
C THR A 407 46.53 -49.29 -6.09
N ASN A 408 47.39 -50.29 -6.28
CA ASN A 408 48.27 -50.79 -5.21
C ASN A 408 49.58 -50.00 -5.15
N ALA A 409 50.43 -50.30 -4.18
CA ALA A 409 51.73 -49.64 -3.99
C ALA A 409 52.67 -49.84 -5.19
N GLU A 410 52.47 -50.92 -5.94
CA GLU A 410 53.29 -51.32 -7.09
C GLU A 410 52.77 -50.79 -8.44
N GLY A 411 51.70 -49.98 -8.44
CA GLY A 411 51.17 -49.32 -9.64
C GLY A 411 50.22 -50.16 -10.50
N VAL A 412 49.82 -51.35 -10.06
CA VAL A 412 48.74 -52.13 -10.69
C VAL A 412 47.43 -51.39 -10.50
N GLU A 413 46.75 -51.14 -11.62
CA GLU A 413 45.56 -50.30 -11.67
C GLU A 413 44.35 -51.09 -12.14
N PHE A 414 43.23 -50.94 -11.41
CA PHE A 414 41.92 -51.39 -11.85
C PHE A 414 40.99 -50.17 -11.95
N VAL A 415 40.22 -50.08 -13.03
CA VAL A 415 39.35 -48.93 -13.31
C VAL A 415 37.93 -49.42 -13.57
N SER A 416 36.95 -48.72 -13.01
CA SER A 416 35.54 -48.98 -13.31
C SER A 416 35.10 -48.29 -14.60
N GLU A 417 34.01 -48.77 -15.19
CA GLU A 417 33.28 -47.94 -16.16
C GLU A 417 32.71 -46.69 -15.48
N SER A 418 32.35 -45.69 -16.29
CA SER A 418 31.68 -44.52 -15.75
C SER A 418 30.25 -44.90 -15.39
N GLN A 419 29.86 -44.65 -14.14
CA GLN A 419 28.52 -44.97 -13.67
C GLN A 419 27.97 -43.84 -12.81
N THR A 420 26.64 -43.78 -12.72
CA THR A 420 25.93 -42.86 -11.85
C THR A 420 25.83 -43.45 -10.45
N PHE A 421 26.42 -42.77 -9.47
CA PHE A 421 26.30 -43.09 -8.06
C PHE A 421 25.16 -42.28 -7.46
N VAL A 422 24.10 -42.97 -7.04
CA VAL A 422 22.94 -42.36 -6.38
C VAL A 422 22.92 -42.79 -4.93
N ARG A 423 22.80 -41.83 -4.00
CA ARG A 423 22.63 -42.10 -2.58
C ARG A 423 21.17 -42.48 -2.31
N ASN A 424 20.95 -43.62 -1.64
CA ASN A 424 19.63 -43.93 -1.13
C ASN A 424 19.41 -43.18 0.20
N LYS A 425 18.52 -42.18 0.21
CA LYS A 425 18.20 -41.40 1.41
C LYS A 425 17.42 -42.20 2.46
N ALA A 426 16.62 -43.17 2.05
CA ALA A 426 15.84 -44.02 2.96
C ALA A 426 16.69 -45.13 3.58
N ASN A 427 17.75 -45.57 2.89
CA ASN A 427 18.73 -46.52 3.39
C ASN A 427 20.16 -46.07 3.05
N PRO A 428 20.76 -45.17 3.86
CA PRO A 428 22.09 -44.63 3.60
C PRO A 428 23.20 -45.68 3.58
N ASP A 429 22.98 -46.86 4.16
CA ASP A 429 23.95 -47.95 4.22
C ASP A 429 23.86 -48.90 3.02
N GLN A 430 22.93 -48.67 2.09
CA GLN A 430 22.85 -49.45 0.86
C GLN A 430 24.15 -49.30 0.05
N THR A 431 24.75 -50.45 -0.28
CA THR A 431 25.93 -50.52 -1.15
C THR A 431 25.54 -50.73 -2.61
N VAL A 432 26.31 -50.13 -3.50
CA VAL A 432 26.29 -50.37 -4.95
C VAL A 432 27.53 -51.20 -5.30
N SER A 433 27.35 -52.34 -5.97
CA SER A 433 28.48 -53.13 -6.46
C SER A 433 29.12 -52.45 -7.66
N VAL A 434 30.42 -52.17 -7.57
CA VAL A 434 31.22 -51.58 -8.65
C VAL A 434 32.18 -52.63 -9.17
N LEU A 435 32.12 -52.89 -10.48
CA LEU A 435 33.06 -53.75 -11.17
C LEU A 435 34.26 -52.93 -11.67
N PHE A 436 35.46 -53.36 -11.30
CA PHE A 436 36.72 -52.80 -11.78
C PHE A 436 37.41 -53.80 -12.68
N ASN A 437 37.80 -53.35 -13.87
CA ASN A 437 38.56 -54.13 -14.83
C ASN A 437 40.04 -53.77 -14.75
N ALA A 438 40.91 -54.75 -14.92
CA ALA A 438 42.35 -54.52 -14.98
C ALA A 438 42.72 -53.58 -16.13
N ASN A 439 43.57 -52.59 -15.84
CA ASN A 439 44.18 -51.74 -16.87
C ASN A 439 45.35 -52.49 -17.52
N VAL A 440 45.14 -53.06 -18.70
CA VAL A 440 46.06 -54.01 -19.38
C VAL A 440 47.27 -53.36 -20.08
N ASN A 441 47.68 -52.16 -19.69
CA ASN A 441 48.81 -51.42 -20.28
C ASN A 441 50.19 -51.99 -19.90
N GLY A 442 50.44 -53.28 -20.11
CA GLY A 442 51.77 -53.90 -20.01
C GLY A 442 52.34 -54.05 -18.60
N ILE A 443 51.55 -53.82 -17.55
CA ILE A 443 51.98 -53.94 -16.15
C ILE A 443 52.05 -55.42 -15.77
N GLN A 444 53.24 -55.91 -15.41
CA GLN A 444 53.44 -57.26 -14.87
C GLN A 444 53.24 -57.28 -13.36
N MET A 445 52.67 -58.37 -12.84
CA MET A 445 52.61 -58.59 -11.38
C MET A 445 54.03 -58.68 -10.80
N PRO A 446 54.31 -58.08 -9.62
CA PRO A 446 55.64 -58.04 -9.03
C PRO A 446 56.29 -59.43 -8.97
N SER A 447 57.57 -59.50 -9.35
CA SER A 447 58.33 -60.76 -9.39
C SER A 447 58.86 -61.23 -8.03
N SER A 448 58.84 -60.36 -7.00
CA SER A 448 59.39 -60.62 -5.66
C SER A 448 58.37 -60.31 -4.56
N PRO A 449 58.35 -61.05 -3.42
CA PRO A 449 57.48 -60.72 -2.31
C PRO A 449 57.87 -59.36 -1.71
N THR A 450 56.94 -58.41 -1.70
CA THR A 450 57.04 -57.24 -0.83
C THR A 450 56.84 -57.71 0.60
N SER A 451 57.84 -57.48 1.45
CA SER A 451 57.71 -57.68 2.89
C SER A 451 56.67 -56.69 3.42
N TYR A 452 55.51 -57.19 3.82
CA TYR A 452 54.56 -56.40 4.62
C TYR A 452 55.20 -56.10 5.98
N PRO A 453 55.30 -54.82 6.43
CA PRO A 453 55.35 -54.56 7.85
C PRO A 453 53.94 -54.81 8.45
N PRO A 454 53.85 -55.18 9.74
CA PRO A 454 52.61 -55.57 10.41
C PRO A 454 51.54 -54.47 10.45
#